data_AF-A0A942KXC8-F1
#
_entry.id   AF-A0A942KXC8-F1
#
_cell.length_a   1.000
_cell.length_b   1.000
_cell.length_c   1.000
_cell.angle_alpha   90.00
_cell.angle_beta   90.00
_cell.angle_gamma   90.00
#
_symmetry.space_group_name_H-M   'P 1'
#
loop_
_entity.id
_entity.type
_entity.pdbx_description
1 polymer ?
#
loop_
_entity_poly.entity_id
_entity_poly.type
_entity_poly.pdbx_seq_one_letter_code
_entity_poly.pdbx_strand_id
1 'polypeptide(L)'
;QFELGRQVAAHGLMPILEPEVTISIADKVEAEAILQEEILKHLEGLEGQVMLKLSLPTIPDFYQPLVRHPKVLKVVALSGGHSRSKANEILAQNHGIIASFSRALSEGLSAQQSEPEFDRVLQDAVDGIYAASIT
;
A
#
# COMPACT_ATOMS: atom_id res chain seq x y z
N GLN A 1 16.17 1.15 -2.36
CA GLN A 1 14.97 0.45 -2.89
C GLN A 1 15.11 0.15 -4.38
N PHE A 2 15.21 1.15 -5.27
CA PHE A 2 15.30 0.92 -6.73
C PHE A 2 16.46 0.04 -7.19
N GLU A 3 17.63 0.11 -6.52
CA GLU A 3 18.74 -0.79 -6.81
C GLU A 3 18.37 -2.27 -6.62
N LEU A 4 17.76 -2.61 -5.48
CA LEU A 4 17.24 -3.96 -5.22
C LEU A 4 16.12 -4.31 -6.21
N GLY A 5 15.25 -3.35 -6.54
CA GLY A 5 14.22 -3.53 -7.56
C GLY A 5 14.79 -3.95 -8.91
N ARG A 6 15.90 -3.34 -9.35
CA ARG A 6 16.59 -3.72 -10.60
C ARG A 6 17.17 -5.13 -10.53
N GLN A 7 17.74 -5.54 -9.39
CA GLN A 7 18.25 -6.91 -9.21
C GLN A 7 17.12 -7.95 -9.32
N VAL A 8 15.97 -7.67 -8.71
CA VAL A 8 14.77 -8.53 -8.82
C VAL A 8 14.25 -8.59 -10.26
N ALA A 9 14.14 -7.43 -10.92
CA ALA A 9 13.69 -7.34 -12.31
C ALA A 9 14.62 -8.06 -13.29
N ALA A 10 15.94 -8.05 -13.06
CA ALA A 10 16.92 -8.77 -13.87
C ALA A 10 16.70 -10.30 -13.88
N HIS A 11 15.97 -10.83 -12.91
CA HIS A 11 15.56 -12.24 -12.85
C HIS A 11 14.15 -12.49 -13.41
N GLY A 12 13.55 -11.51 -14.09
CA GLY A 12 12.21 -11.63 -14.69
C GLY A 12 11.06 -11.58 -13.68
N LEU A 13 11.31 -11.07 -12.46
CA LEU A 13 10.30 -10.92 -11.40
C LEU A 13 9.80 -9.48 -11.30
N MET A 14 8.58 -9.28 -10.81
CA MET A 14 8.00 -7.94 -10.57
C MET A 14 8.37 -7.44 -9.16
N PRO A 15 9.24 -6.42 -9.02
CA PRO A 15 9.57 -5.87 -7.71
C PRO A 15 8.42 -5.04 -7.13
N ILE A 16 8.12 -5.26 -5.85
CA ILE A 16 7.32 -4.35 -5.02
C ILE A 16 8.29 -3.59 -4.10
N LEU A 17 8.40 -2.28 -4.29
CA LEU A 17 9.26 -1.43 -3.45
C LEU A 17 8.45 -0.90 -2.26
N GLU A 18 8.94 -1.10 -1.05
CA GLU A 18 8.24 -0.73 0.19
C GLU A 18 9.01 0.32 1.03
N PRO A 19 9.12 1.58 0.57
CA PRO A 19 9.65 2.67 1.38
C PRO A 19 8.56 3.21 2.33
N GLU A 20 8.37 2.55 3.47
CA GLU A 20 7.39 2.95 4.50
C GLU A 20 7.77 4.29 5.16
N VAL A 21 6.80 5.21 5.24
CA VAL A 21 6.84 6.38 6.14
C VAL A 21 6.05 6.03 7.39
N THR A 22 6.71 6.03 8.55
CA THR A 22 6.07 5.69 9.82
C THR A 22 4.94 6.66 10.17
N ILE A 23 3.78 6.15 10.58
CA ILE A 23 2.57 6.97 10.82
C ILE A 23 2.66 7.94 12.00
N SER A 24 3.66 7.77 12.89
CA SER A 24 3.79 8.53 14.14
C SER A 24 4.77 9.70 14.09
N ILE A 25 5.43 9.96 12.96
CA ILE A 25 6.37 11.09 12.84
C ILE A 25 5.60 12.41 12.74
N ALA A 26 6.17 13.49 13.28
CA ALA A 26 5.50 14.79 13.34
C ALA A 26 5.44 15.49 11.98
N ASP A 27 6.41 15.23 11.12
CA ASP A 27 6.64 15.81 9.80
C ASP A 27 6.30 14.83 8.67
N LYS A 28 5.21 14.07 8.86
CA LYS A 28 4.80 13.01 7.92
C LYS A 28 4.48 13.55 6.53
N VAL A 29 3.85 14.72 6.42
CA VAL A 29 3.52 15.35 5.13
C VAL A 29 4.78 15.69 4.35
N GLU A 30 5.78 16.26 5.03
CA GLU A 30 7.06 16.61 4.44
C GLU A 30 7.85 15.36 4.03
N ALA A 31 7.89 14.34 4.87
CA ALA A 31 8.51 13.05 4.56
C ALA A 31 7.86 12.37 3.35
N GLU A 32 6.52 12.42 3.25
CA GLU A 32 5.77 11.90 2.09
C GLU A 32 6.10 12.65 0.80
N ALA A 33 6.27 13.98 0.88
CA ALA A 33 6.63 14.80 -0.26
C ALA A 33 8.04 14.48 -0.77
N ILE A 34 9.02 14.41 0.13
CA ILE A 34 10.38 13.98 -0.22
C ILE A 34 10.34 12.58 -0.85
N LEU A 35 9.61 11.65 -0.24
CA LEU A 35 9.49 10.29 -0.76
C LEU A 35 8.90 10.26 -2.17
N GLN A 36 7.80 10.96 -2.43
CA GLN A 36 7.18 11.01 -3.75
C GLN A 36 8.14 11.61 -4.78
N GLU A 37 8.81 12.71 -4.46
CA GLU A 37 9.75 13.38 -5.34
C GLU A 37 10.90 12.43 -5.72
N GLU A 38 11.50 11.75 -4.75
CA GLU A 38 12.60 10.82 -4.99
C GLU A 38 12.15 9.57 -5.77
N ILE A 39 10.94 9.07 -5.52
CA ILE A 39 10.36 7.99 -6.34
C ILE A 39 10.22 8.46 -7.79
N LEU A 40 9.63 9.64 -8.04
CA LEU A 40 9.44 10.16 -9.39
C LEU A 40 10.78 10.30 -10.12
N LYS A 41 11.80 10.87 -9.47
CA LYS A 41 13.18 10.96 -10.02
C LYS A 41 13.74 9.59 -10.39
N HIS A 42 13.57 8.60 -9.53
CA HIS A 42 14.08 7.25 -9.81
C HIS A 42 13.27 6.47 -10.86
N LEU A 43 12.02 6.86 -11.11
CA LEU A 43 11.23 6.32 -12.21
C LEU A 43 11.71 6.86 -13.57
N GLU A 44 12.35 8.03 -13.60
CA GLU A 44 13.05 8.53 -14.79
C GLU A 44 14.19 7.57 -15.17
N GLY A 45 14.18 7.09 -16.40
CA GLY A 45 15.20 6.13 -16.87
C GLY A 45 15.02 4.69 -16.37
N LEU A 46 13.95 4.37 -15.62
CA LEU A 46 13.65 2.98 -15.26
C LEU A 46 13.28 2.17 -16.52
N GLU A 47 13.99 1.06 -16.72
CA GLU A 47 13.59 0.03 -17.69
C GLU A 47 12.47 -0.85 -17.10
N GLY A 48 11.40 -1.06 -17.84
CA GLY A 48 10.23 -1.82 -17.35
C GLY A 48 9.33 -1.05 -16.39
N GLN A 49 8.70 -1.77 -15.44
CA GLN A 49 7.79 -1.23 -14.43
C GLN A 49 8.13 -1.77 -13.03
N VAL A 50 7.70 -1.04 -12.00
CA VAL A 50 7.72 -1.47 -10.58
C VAL A 50 6.31 -1.41 -10.00
N MET A 51 6.07 -2.13 -8.91
CA MET A 51 4.96 -1.85 -7.99
C MET A 51 5.47 -1.09 -6.77
N LEU A 52 4.63 -0.26 -6.18
CA LEU A 52 4.97 0.52 -4.98
C LEU A 52 4.05 0.13 -3.84
N LYS A 53 4.61 -0.23 -2.69
CA LYS A 53 3.87 -0.45 -1.44
C LYS A 53 4.17 0.71 -0.48
N LEU A 54 3.22 1.61 -0.32
CA LEU A 54 3.43 2.87 0.40
C LEU A 54 2.54 2.93 1.65
N SER A 55 2.94 3.75 2.62
CA SER A 55 2.07 4.14 3.73
C SER A 55 0.83 4.85 3.18
N LEU A 56 -0.31 4.71 3.88
CA LEU A 56 -1.49 5.52 3.59
C LEU A 56 -1.12 7.01 3.75
N PRO A 57 -1.37 7.85 2.73
CA PRO A 57 -0.90 9.23 2.73
C PRO A 57 -1.69 10.09 3.72
N THR A 58 -1.07 11.14 4.22
CA THR A 58 -1.73 12.11 5.11
C THR A 58 -2.78 12.95 4.37
N ILE A 59 -2.50 13.30 3.11
CA ILE A 59 -3.39 14.05 2.23
C ILE A 59 -4.05 13.06 1.26
N PRO A 60 -5.38 13.04 1.13
CA PRO A 60 -6.07 12.21 0.13
C PRO A 60 -5.52 12.42 -1.27
N ASP A 61 -5.40 11.34 -2.03
CA ASP A 61 -4.92 11.32 -3.41
C ASP A 61 -3.50 11.87 -3.61
N PHE A 62 -2.71 12.04 -2.54
CA PHE A 62 -1.36 12.59 -2.63
C PHE A 62 -0.49 11.83 -3.64
N TYR A 63 -0.58 10.50 -3.67
CA TYR A 63 0.20 9.64 -4.58
C TYR A 63 -0.40 9.47 -6.00
N GLN A 64 -1.41 10.25 -6.40
CA GLN A 64 -1.96 10.21 -7.78
C GLN A 64 -0.91 10.32 -8.90
N PRO A 65 0.15 11.16 -8.78
CA PRO A 65 1.21 11.18 -9.78
C PRO A 65 1.87 9.80 -9.98
N LEU A 66 2.04 9.03 -8.90
CA LEU A 66 2.62 7.68 -8.95
C LEU A 66 1.62 6.66 -9.52
N VAL A 67 0.35 6.75 -9.14
CA VAL A 67 -0.73 5.88 -9.67
C VAL A 67 -0.85 5.99 -11.19
N ARG A 68 -0.66 7.19 -11.73
CA ARG A 68 -0.79 7.47 -13.18
C ARG A 68 0.52 7.28 -13.94
N HIS A 69 1.63 7.01 -13.26
CA HIS A 69 2.93 6.96 -13.90
C HIS A 69 3.10 5.68 -14.73
N PRO A 70 3.52 5.73 -16.00
CA PRO A 70 3.59 4.55 -16.88
C PRO A 70 4.59 3.48 -16.41
N LYS A 71 5.59 3.89 -15.61
CA LYS A 71 6.59 2.99 -15.00
C LYS A 71 6.12 2.35 -13.68
N VAL A 72 4.92 2.68 -13.21
CA VAL A 72 4.32 2.08 -12.02
C VAL A 72 3.18 1.17 -12.47
N LEU A 73 3.31 -0.13 -12.24
CA LEU A 73 2.28 -1.11 -12.58
C LEU A 73 1.07 -0.97 -11.64
N LYS A 74 1.32 -0.84 -10.33
CA LYS A 74 0.28 -0.65 -9.32
C LYS A 74 0.87 -0.04 -8.05
N VAL A 75 0.08 0.80 -7.39
CA VAL A 75 0.34 1.24 -6.01
C VAL A 75 -0.55 0.43 -5.07
N VAL A 76 0.07 -0.14 -4.05
CA VAL A 76 -0.61 -0.85 -2.97
C VAL A 76 -0.28 -0.18 -1.63
N ALA A 77 -1.16 -0.27 -0.64
CA ALA A 77 -1.00 0.40 0.64
C ALA A 77 -0.79 -0.57 1.80
N LEU A 78 0.17 -0.27 2.67
CA LEU A 78 0.30 -0.92 3.98
C LEU A 78 -0.58 -0.20 5.02
N SER A 79 -1.09 -0.93 6.03
CA SER A 79 -1.94 -0.32 7.06
C SER A 79 -1.14 0.51 8.09
N GLY A 80 0.17 0.28 8.20
CA GLY A 80 1.09 1.14 8.97
C GLY A 80 0.85 1.18 10.48
N GLY A 81 0.00 0.31 11.02
CA GLY A 81 -0.42 0.33 12.44
C GLY A 81 -1.82 0.91 12.68
N HIS A 82 -2.52 1.39 11.65
CA HIS A 82 -3.96 1.67 11.76
C HIS A 82 -4.77 0.38 11.97
N SER A 83 -5.89 0.49 12.68
CA SER A 83 -6.93 -0.55 12.69
C SER A 83 -7.44 -0.79 11.26
N ARG A 84 -8.01 -1.98 11.00
CA ARG A 84 -8.61 -2.26 9.69
C ARG A 84 -9.63 -1.21 9.28
N SER A 85 -10.51 -0.80 10.19
CA SER A 85 -11.53 0.22 9.90
C SER A 85 -10.90 1.55 9.48
N LYS A 86 -9.91 2.04 10.23
CA LYS A 86 -9.26 3.32 9.93
C LYS A 86 -8.44 3.26 8.65
N ALA A 87 -7.77 2.14 8.40
CA ALA A 87 -7.01 1.93 7.17
C ALA A 87 -7.94 1.92 5.95
N ASN A 88 -9.10 1.26 6.03
CA ASN A 88 -10.11 1.26 4.96
C ASN A 88 -10.68 2.66 4.70
N GLU A 89 -11.00 3.43 5.75
CA GLU A 89 -11.48 4.81 5.62
C GLU A 89 -10.51 5.70 4.85
N ILE A 90 -9.21 5.60 5.16
CA ILE A 90 -8.18 6.40 4.47
C ILE A 90 -7.97 5.87 3.05
N LEU A 91 -7.90 4.54 2.89
CA LEU A 91 -7.69 3.91 1.58
C LEU A 91 -8.77 4.30 0.57
N ALA A 92 -10.04 4.31 0.98
CA ALA A 92 -11.18 4.68 0.15
C ALA A 92 -11.14 6.14 -0.37
N GLN A 93 -10.25 6.98 0.16
CA GLN A 93 -10.03 8.36 -0.28
C GLN A 93 -8.84 8.48 -1.25
N ASN A 94 -8.22 7.37 -1.65
CA ASN A 94 -7.01 7.34 -2.47
C ASN A 94 -7.25 6.49 -3.72
N HIS A 95 -7.78 7.15 -4.75
CA HIS A 95 -8.32 6.48 -5.94
C HIS A 95 -7.22 5.72 -6.70
N GLY A 96 -7.50 4.47 -7.03
CA GLY A 96 -6.58 3.60 -7.76
C GLY A 96 -5.48 2.93 -6.93
N ILE A 97 -5.43 3.17 -5.61
CA ILE A 97 -4.57 2.44 -4.66
C ILE A 97 -5.35 1.27 -4.06
N ILE A 98 -4.74 0.08 -3.99
CA ILE A 98 -5.37 -1.12 -3.39
C ILE A 98 -4.67 -1.51 -2.08
N ALA A 99 -5.35 -2.24 -1.20
CA ALA A 99 -4.72 -2.70 0.03
C ALA A 99 -3.64 -3.78 -0.20
N SER A 100 -2.59 -3.74 0.62
CA SER A 100 -1.64 -4.83 0.87
C SER A 100 -1.45 -4.96 2.37
N PHE A 101 -2.53 -5.36 3.05
CA PHE A 101 -2.60 -5.45 4.51
C PHE A 101 -2.19 -6.84 5.00
N SER A 102 -1.46 -6.87 6.13
CA SER A 102 -1.11 -8.10 6.84
C SER A 102 -1.93 -8.22 8.14
N ARG A 103 -1.44 -7.64 9.24
CA ARG A 103 -2.12 -7.66 10.55
C ARG A 103 -3.54 -7.10 10.51
N ALA A 104 -3.79 -6.06 9.70
CA ALA A 104 -5.14 -5.51 9.56
C ALA A 104 -6.11 -6.48 8.86
N LEU A 105 -5.63 -7.35 7.96
CA LEU A 105 -6.46 -8.41 7.37
C LEU A 105 -6.84 -9.45 8.43
N SER A 106 -5.89 -9.86 9.29
CA SER A 106 -6.11 -10.89 10.29
C SER A 106 -6.62 -10.38 11.64
N GLU A 107 -6.86 -9.08 11.79
CA GLU A 107 -7.39 -8.47 13.02
C GLU A 107 -8.76 -9.09 13.37
N GLY A 108 -8.85 -9.67 14.57
CA GLY A 108 -10.06 -10.35 15.06
C GLY A 108 -10.10 -11.86 14.79
N LEU A 109 -9.16 -12.42 14.01
CA LEU A 109 -9.03 -13.86 13.83
C LEU A 109 -8.26 -14.49 15.01
N SER A 110 -8.70 -15.69 15.41
CA SER A 110 -8.07 -16.45 16.49
C SER A 110 -8.19 -17.95 16.25
N ALA A 111 -7.19 -18.71 16.74
CA ALA A 111 -7.19 -20.17 16.73
C ALA A 111 -8.27 -20.80 17.65
N GLN A 112 -8.95 -20.01 18.49
CA GLN A 112 -10.04 -20.49 19.36
C GLN A 112 -11.44 -20.32 18.74
N GLN A 113 -11.56 -19.69 17.57
CA GLN A 113 -12.85 -19.53 16.89
C GLN A 113 -13.35 -20.86 16.34
N SER A 114 -14.67 -21.02 16.26
CA SER A 114 -15.23 -22.03 15.39
C SER A 114 -14.95 -21.69 13.92
N GLU A 115 -14.90 -22.70 13.05
CA GLU A 115 -14.69 -22.50 11.60
C GLU A 115 -15.71 -21.51 11.00
N PRO A 116 -17.03 -21.58 11.29
CA PRO A 116 -17.98 -20.59 10.78
C PRO A 116 -17.74 -19.16 11.27
N GLU A 117 -17.27 -18.98 12.51
CA GLU A 117 -16.94 -17.65 13.03
C GLU A 117 -15.69 -17.09 12.38
N PHE A 118 -14.66 -17.92 12.21
CA PHE A 118 -13.41 -17.57 11.54
C PHE A 118 -13.70 -17.12 10.10
N ASP A 119 -14.45 -17.92 9.34
CA ASP A 119 -14.81 -17.63 7.96
C ASP A 119 -15.61 -16.32 7.85
N ARG A 120 -16.58 -16.11 8.74
CA ARG A 120 -17.36 -14.87 8.76
C ARG A 120 -16.47 -13.66 9.02
N VAL A 121 -15.56 -13.72 10.00
CA VAL A 121 -14.66 -12.60 10.32
C VAL A 121 -13.69 -12.30 9.17
N LEU A 122 -13.17 -13.34 8.52
CA LEU A 122 -12.31 -13.19 7.34
C LEU A 122 -13.08 -12.59 6.16
N GLN A 123 -14.30 -13.05 5.90
CA GLN A 123 -15.17 -12.52 4.86
C GLN A 123 -15.46 -11.04 5.09
N ASP A 124 -15.88 -10.66 6.31
CA ASP A 124 -16.14 -9.26 6.69
C ASP A 124 -14.88 -8.39 6.49
N ALA A 125 -13.69 -8.91 6.80
CA ALA A 125 -12.43 -8.22 6.60
C ALA A 125 -12.11 -8.03 5.11
N VAL A 126 -12.23 -9.10 4.31
CA VAL A 126 -11.98 -9.08 2.86
C VAL A 126 -12.94 -8.13 2.15
N ASP A 127 -14.23 -8.19 2.45
CA ASP A 127 -15.25 -7.35 1.82
C ASP A 127 -15.02 -5.87 2.10
N GLY A 128 -14.72 -5.51 3.36
CA GLY A 128 -14.41 -4.13 3.73
C GLY A 128 -13.14 -3.61 3.06
N ILE A 129 -12.09 -4.44 3.00
CA ILE A 129 -10.82 -4.09 2.34
C ILE A 129 -11.02 -3.95 0.83
N TYR A 130 -11.78 -4.86 0.22
CA TYR A 130 -12.11 -4.84 -1.19
C TYR A 130 -12.88 -3.57 -1.56
N ALA A 131 -13.95 -3.25 -0.83
CA ALA A 131 -14.76 -2.06 -1.06
C ALA A 131 -13.92 -0.77 -0.99
N ALA A 132 -12.97 -0.69 -0.05
CA ALA A 132 -12.06 0.45 0.05
C ALA A 132 -10.99 0.48 -1.06
N SER A 133 -10.62 -0.67 -1.64
CA SER A 133 -9.57 -0.79 -2.65
C SER A 133 -10.04 -0.49 -4.09
N ILE A 134 -11.35 -0.50 -4.33
CA ILE A 134 -11.93 -0.32 -5.68
C ILE A 134 -12.48 1.08 -5.95
N THR A 135 -12.22 2.03 -5.06
CA THR A 135 -12.59 3.44 -5.22
C THR A 135 -11.76 4.13 -6.29
#